data_AF-A0A9X9Z3X5-F1
#
_entry.id   AF-A0A9X9Z3X5-F1
#
_cell.length_a   1.000
_cell.length_b   1.000
_cell.length_c   1.000
_cell.angle_alpha   90.00
_cell.angle_beta   90.00
_cell.angle_gamma   90.00
#
_symmetry.space_group_name_H-M   'P 1'
#
loop_
_entity.id
_entity.type
_entity.pdbx_description
1 polymer ?
#
loop_
_entity_poly.entity_id
_entity_poly.type
_entity_poly.pdbx_seq_one_letter_code
_entity_poly.pdbx_strand_id
1 'polypeptide(L)' 'MNITPTMRALVWSTSVLALTIGPTFAQQISGTPGSPSATTTIDGKYLPNPPAPFGGTINMDAKGSKPY' A
#
# COMPACT_ATOMS: atom_id res chain seq x y z
N MET A 1 52.24 -16.58 3.60
CA MET A 1 51.03 -17.19 3.00
C MET A 1 50.33 -16.09 2.21
N ASN A 2 50.57 -16.05 0.91
CA ASN A 2 50.28 -14.87 0.09
C ASN A 2 48.89 -15.03 -0.53
N ILE A 3 47.90 -14.36 0.07
CA ILE A 3 46.53 -14.30 -0.42
C ILE A 3 46.51 -13.59 -1.78
N THR A 4 46.26 -14.36 -2.84
CA THR A 4 46.14 -13.91 -4.23
C THR A 4 44.99 -12.88 -4.36
N PRO A 5 45.11 -11.85 -5.21
CA PRO A 5 44.16 -10.73 -5.28
C PRO A 5 42.73 -11.17 -5.65
N THR A 6 42.59 -12.30 -6.34
CA THR A 6 41.30 -12.94 -6.66
C THR A 6 40.55 -13.42 -5.43
N MET A 7 41.25 -13.90 -4.39
CA MET A 7 40.63 -14.33 -3.13
C MET A 7 40.15 -13.14 -2.30
N ARG A 8 40.84 -11.99 -2.39
CA ARG A 8 40.40 -10.75 -1.77
C ARG A 8 39.14 -10.22 -2.46
N ALA A 9 39.13 -10.14 -3.80
CA ALA A 9 37.95 -9.70 -4.54
C ALA A 9 36.70 -10.54 -4.23
N LEU A 10 36.86 -11.86 -4.07
CA LEU A 10 35.77 -12.76 -3.70
C LEU A 10 35.20 -12.46 -2.31
N VAL A 11 36.06 -12.25 -1.30
CA VAL A 11 35.63 -11.92 0.07
C VAL A 11 34.91 -10.58 0.13
N TRP A 12 35.36 -9.60 -0.65
CA TRP A 12 34.72 -8.29 -0.68
C TRP A 12 33.36 -8.36 -1.37
N SER A 13 33.25 -9.14 -2.45
CA SER A 13 31.97 -9.34 -3.15
C SER A 13 30.94 -10.08 -2.31
N THR A 14 31.34 -11.08 -1.51
CA THR A 14 30.43 -11.79 -0.60
C THR A 14 30.01 -10.93 0.59
N SER A 15 30.90 -10.09 1.12
CA SER A 15 30.55 -9.15 2.19
C SER A 15 29.54 -8.08 1.74
N VAL A 16 29.63 -7.58 0.51
CA VAL A 16 28.67 -6.59 -0.01
C VAL A 16 27.27 -7.19 -0.17
N LEU A 17 27.17 -8.44 -0.66
CA LEU A 17 25.89 -9.13 -0.79
C LEU A 17 25.21 -9.42 0.57
N ALA A 18 26.01 -9.68 1.61
CA ALA A 18 25.47 -9.89 2.96
C ALA A 18 24.81 -8.63 3.56
N LEU A 19 25.23 -7.43 3.12
CA LEU A 19 24.73 -6.15 3.62
C LEU A 19 23.40 -5.71 2.97
N THR A 20 22.97 -6.35 1.87
CA THR A 20 21.74 -5.98 1.16
C THR A 20 20.48 -6.71 1.66
N ILE A 21 20.58 -7.59 2.67
CA ILE A 21 19.48 -8.43 3.18
C ILE A 21 18.68 -7.75 4.32
N GLY A 22 18.75 -6.43 4.43
CA GLY A 22 18.02 -5.68 5.46
C GLY A 22 16.51 -5.71 5.27
N PRO A 23 15.71 -5.54 6.34
CA PRO A 23 14.25 -5.43 6.22
C PRO A 23 13.90 -4.21 5.37
N THR A 24 13.29 -4.46 4.22
CA THR A 24 12.73 -3.40 3.37
C THR A 24 11.51 -2.81 4.07
N PHE A 25 11.36 -1.47 4.06
CA PHE A 25 10.10 -0.81 4.44
C PHE A 25 9.01 -1.14 3.41
N ALA A 26 8.48 -2.36 3.47
CA ALA A 26 7.36 -2.80 2.66
C ALA A 26 6.06 -2.18 3.19
N GLN A 27 5.05 -2.10 2.33
CA GLN A 27 3.71 -1.64 2.69
C GLN A 27 3.21 -2.40 3.93
N GLN A 28 2.80 -1.67 4.97
CA GLN A 28 2.32 -2.30 6.19
C GLN A 28 0.93 -2.90 5.95
N ILE A 29 0.83 -4.21 6.13
CA ILE A 29 -0.39 -4.98 6.02
C ILE A 29 -0.58 -5.66 7.37
N SER A 30 -1.77 -5.54 7.96
CA SER A 30 -2.11 -6.27 9.18
C SER A 30 -2.68 -7.63 8.77
N GLY A 31 -2.02 -8.71 9.15
CA GLY A 31 -2.40 -10.09 8.81
C GLY A 31 -1.75 -10.64 7.54
N THR A 32 -2.13 -11.86 7.16
CA THR A 32 -1.60 -12.52 5.96
C THR A 32 -2.29 -11.99 4.70
N PRO A 33 -1.57 -11.53 3.67
CA PRO A 33 -2.17 -11.10 2.40
C PRO A 33 -3.14 -12.14 1.83
N GLY A 34 -4.35 -11.71 1.46
CA GLY A 34 -5.40 -12.61 0.94
C GLY A 34 -6.27 -13.29 2.00
N SER A 35 -5.95 -13.14 3.30
CA SER A 35 -6.84 -13.55 4.38
C SER A 35 -8.03 -12.59 4.52
N PRO A 36 -9.23 -13.06 4.94
CA PRO A 36 -10.34 -12.17 5.30
C PRO A 36 -10.01 -11.16 6.41
N SER A 37 -8.99 -11.45 7.22
CA SER A 37 -8.51 -10.55 8.28
C SER A 37 -7.44 -9.56 7.80
N ALA A 38 -7.03 -9.62 6.53
CA ALA A 38 -6.02 -8.72 5.99
C ALA A 38 -6.56 -7.29 5.90
N THR A 39 -5.91 -6.34 6.56
CA THR A 39 -6.25 -4.92 6.48
C THR A 39 -5.03 -4.08 6.15
N THR A 40 -5.24 -2.92 5.53
CA THR A 40 -4.16 -1.96 5.22
C THR A 40 -4.57 -0.58 5.70
N THR A 41 -3.61 0.17 6.24
CA THR A 41 -3.83 1.53 6.72
C THR A 41 -3.69 2.51 5.57
N ILE A 42 -4.75 3.26 5.27
CA ILE A 42 -4.73 4.36 4.30
C ILE A 42 -4.42 5.66 5.05
N ASP A 43 -3.55 6.50 4.48
CA ASP A 43 -3.04 7.76 5.07
C ASP A 43 -4.14 8.79 5.35
N GLY A 44 -5.33 8.65 4.73
CA GLY A 44 -6.51 9.48 5.05
C GLY A 44 -6.36 10.98 4.79
N LYS A 45 -5.26 11.43 4.17
CA LYS A 45 -4.95 12.85 3.89
C LYS A 45 -5.90 13.54 2.90
N TYR A 46 -6.90 12.83 2.40
CA TYR A 46 -7.90 13.35 1.48
C TYR A 46 -9.28 13.28 2.13
N LEU A 47 -9.93 14.44 2.23
CA LEU A 47 -11.35 14.49 2.53
C LEU A 47 -12.10 14.04 1.27
N PRO A 48 -12.92 12.97 1.31
CA PRO A 48 -13.72 12.59 0.16
C PRO A 48 -14.54 13.79 -0.33
N ASN A 49 -14.73 13.82 -1.64
CA ASN A 49 -15.56 14.80 -2.31
C ASN A 49 -16.92 14.82 -1.61
N PRO A 50 -17.56 16.00 -1.44
CA PRO A 50 -18.94 16.05 -0.99
C PRO A 50 -19.81 15.12 -1.85
N PRO A 51 -20.81 14.45 -1.25
CA PRO A 51 -21.71 13.60 -2.01
C PRO A 51 -22.40 14.41 -3.10
N ALA A 52 -22.66 13.77 -4.24
CA ALA A 52 -23.41 14.41 -5.32
C ALA A 52 -24.78 14.89 -4.79
N PRO A 53 -25.27 16.05 -5.24
CA PRO A 53 -26.62 16.49 -4.90
C PRO A 53 -27.63 15.46 -5.40
N PHE A 54 -28.74 15.32 -4.68
CA PHE A 54 -29.86 14.53 -5.17
C PHE A 54 -30.38 15.14 -6.48
N GLY A 55 -30.34 14.37 -7.57
CA GLY A 55 -30.76 14.84 -8.90
C GLY A 55 -32.26 14.65 -9.21
N GLY A 56 -33.01 14.06 -8.29
CA GLY A 56 -34.46 13.93 -8.41
C GLY A 56 -35.19 15.22 -8.04
N THR A 57 -36.52 15.18 -8.08
CA THR A 57 -37.38 16.31 -7.70
C THR A 57 -38.26 15.92 -6.53
N ILE A 58 -38.26 16.71 -5.46
CA ILE A 58 -39.12 16.51 -4.29
C ILE A 58 -40.29 17.50 -4.38
N ASN A 59 -41.51 16.97 -4.40
CA ASN A 59 -42.77 17.72 -4.39
C ASN A 59 -43.59 17.37 -3.14
N MET A 60 -44.65 18.12 -2.85
CA MET A 60 -45.49 17.93 -1.65
C MET A 60 -46.10 16.52 -1.55
N ASP A 61 -46.39 15.89 -2.69
CA ASP A 61 -46.92 14.54 -2.77
C ASP A 61 -45.91 13.58 -3.42
N ALA A 62 -45.92 12.32 -2.97
CA ALA A 62 -45.09 11.26 -3.52
C ALA A 62 -45.34 11.05 -5.03
N LYS A 63 -46.59 11.20 -5.48
CA LYS A 63 -46.97 11.07 -6.90
C LYS A 63 -46.30 12.10 -7.80
N GLY A 64 -45.98 13.27 -7.26
CA GLY A 64 -45.30 14.35 -7.99
C GLY A 64 -43.77 14.30 -7.90
N SER A 65 -43.21 13.44 -7.05
CA SER A 65 -41.76 13.37 -6.84
C SER A 65 -41.09 12.41 -7.83
N LYS A 66 -39.83 12.67 -8.18
CA LYS A 66 -39.03 11.85 -9.10
C LYS A 66 -37.74 11.39 -8.42
N PRO A 67 -37.40 10.08 -8.46
CA PRO A 67 -36.10 9.60 -8.02
C PRO A 67 -34.99 10.00 -9.00
N TYR A 68 -33.74 9.90 -8.53
CA TYR A 68 -32.50 10.06 -9.30
C TYR A 68 -32.31 8.94 -10.33
#